data_AF-A0A9X2LDJ4-F1
#
_entry.id   AF-A0A9X2LDJ4-F1
#
_cell.length_a   1.000
_cell.length_b   1.000
_cell.length_c   1.000
_cell.angle_alpha   90.00
_cell.angle_beta   90.00
_cell.angle_gamma   90.00
#
_symmetry.space_group_name_H-M   'P 1'
#
loop_
_entity.id
_entity.type
_entity.pdbx_description
1 polymer ?
#
loop_
_entity_poly.entity_id
_entity_poly.type
_entity_poly.pdbx_seq_one_letter_code
_entity_poly.pdbx_strand_id
1 'polypeptide(L)' 'MGSAWQKSTYSGTGDGNDCVEVVAEGDVIALREIDTPVTVVRATPHALGALIRTLKAGAGHE' A
#
# COMPACT_ATOMS: atom_id res chain seq x y z
N MET A 1 -13.25 -7.96 15.51
CA MET A 1 -12.03 -7.22 15.87
C MET A 1 -11.53 -6.60 14.58
N GLY A 2 -11.55 -5.27 14.47
CA GLY A 2 -11.13 -4.58 13.24
C GLY A 2 -9.65 -4.84 12.97
N SER A 3 -9.29 -5.10 11.71
CA SER A 3 -7.90 -5.25 11.29
C SER A 3 -7.14 -3.95 11.60
N ALA A 4 -5.95 -4.06 12.20
CA ALA A 4 -5.08 -2.92 12.43
C ALA A 4 -4.34 -2.55 11.12
N TRP A 5 -4.07 -1.26 10.92
CA TRP A 5 -3.21 -0.79 9.83
C TRP A 5 -1.80 -1.37 9.99
N GLN A 6 -1.28 -1.95 8.90
CA GLN A 6 0.08 -2.46 8.81
C GLN A 6 0.93 -1.48 8.01
N LYS A 7 1.90 -0.86 8.68
CA LYS A 7 2.90 0.04 8.09
C LYS A 7 3.94 -0.76 7.30
N SER A 8 4.34 -0.28 6.12
CA SER A 8 5.42 -0.89 5.33
C SER A 8 6.77 -0.85 6.08
N THR A 9 7.60 -1.87 5.88
CA THR A 9 8.99 -1.90 6.41
C THR A 9 9.91 -0.94 5.67
N TYR A 10 9.51 -0.49 4.49
CA TYR A 10 10.17 0.57 3.73
C TYR A 10 9.73 1.95 4.20
N SER A 11 9.00 2.05 5.32
CA SER A 11 8.54 3.31 5.92
C SER A 11 9.51 3.84 7.00
N GLY A 12 10.61 4.46 6.58
CA GLY A 12 11.67 5.06 7.41
C GLY A 12 11.57 6.58 7.63
N THR A 13 12.58 7.16 8.28
CA THR A 13 12.63 8.56 8.73
C THR A 13 13.46 9.50 7.83
N GLY A 14 13.92 9.03 6.67
CA GLY A 14 14.75 9.80 5.74
C GLY A 14 13.96 10.39 4.58
N ASP A 15 14.54 11.38 3.89
CA ASP A 15 14.00 11.93 2.65
C ASP A 15 13.90 10.84 1.55
N GLY A 16 12.79 10.84 0.81
CA GLY A 16 12.52 9.88 -0.28
C GLY A 16 11.84 8.58 0.15
N ASN A 17 11.20 8.57 1.32
CA ASN A 17 10.58 7.39 1.85
C ASN A 17 9.06 7.30 1.57
N ASP A 18 8.66 6.45 0.62
CA ASP A 18 7.24 6.20 0.29
C ASP A 18 6.53 5.39 1.38
N CYS A 19 5.95 6.09 2.35
CA CYS A 19 5.37 5.47 3.53
C CYS A 19 3.93 5.00 3.30
N VAL A 20 3.74 3.77 2.85
CA VAL A 20 2.39 3.17 2.68
C VAL A 20 1.97 2.34 3.89
N GLU A 21 0.68 2.41 4.23
CA GLU A 21 0.00 1.54 5.19
C GLU A 21 -1.16 0.78 4.52
N VAL A 22 -1.42 -0.45 4.97
CA VAL A 22 -2.51 -1.29 4.43
C VAL A 22 -3.37 -1.91 5.53
N VAL A 23 -4.64 -2.18 5.23
CA VAL A 23 -5.53 -2.92 6.13
C VAL A 23 -6.55 -3.75 5.33
N ALA A 24 -6.87 -4.94 5.83
CA ALA A 24 -7.94 -5.78 5.28
C ALA A 24 -9.31 -5.37 5.84
N GLU A 25 -10.24 -5.00 4.97
CA GLU A 25 -11.62 -4.59 5.29
C GLU A 25 -12.61 -5.55 4.59
N GLY A 26 -12.70 -6.80 5.06
CA GLY A 26 -13.54 -7.81 4.41
C GLY A 26 -13.00 -8.19 3.02
N ASP A 27 -13.77 -7.94 1.97
CA ASP A 27 -13.42 -8.29 0.58
C ASP A 27 -12.51 -7.27 -0.12
N VAL A 28 -12.13 -6.19 0.58
CA VAL A 28 -11.25 -5.14 0.03
C VAL A 28 -10.03 -4.92 0.92
N ILE A 29 -8.99 -4.38 0.30
CA ILE A 29 -7.79 -3.89 0.95
C ILE A 29 -7.80 -2.37 0.82
N ALA A 30 -7.69 -1.69 1.95
CA ALA A 30 -7.53 -0.25 2.00
C ALA A 30 -6.04 0.08 2.12
N LEU A 31 -5.60 1.10 1.36
CA LEU A 31 -4.24 1.60 1.32
C LEU A 31 -4.28 3.11 1.54
N ARG A 32 -3.29 3.63 2.27
CA ARG A 32 -3.09 5.07 2.45
C ARG A 32 -1.61 5.39 2.62
N GLU A 33 -1.26 6.65 2.43
CA GLU A 33 0.05 7.14 2.84
C GLU A 33 0.02 7.55 4.32
N ILE A 34 1.15 7.41 5.00
CA ILE A 34 1.26 7.73 6.43
C ILE A 34 1.09 9.23 6.70
N ASP A 35 1.55 10.08 5.78
CA ASP A 35 1.55 11.53 5.93
C ASP A 35 0.27 12.17 5.36
N THR A 36 -0.44 11.46 4.47
CA THR A 36 -1.79 11.82 4.00
C THR A 36 -2.88 10.83 4.45
N PRO A 37 -3.08 10.61 5.78
CA PRO A 37 -3.86 9.50 6.31
C PRO A 37 -5.38 9.57 6.03
N VAL A 38 -5.84 10.69 5.46
CA VAL A 38 -7.25 10.93 5.08
C VAL A 38 -7.59 10.37 3.70
N THR A 39 -6.61 10.21 2.82
CA THR A 39 -6.82 9.68 1.48
C THR A 39 -6.65 8.17 1.50
N VAL A 40 -7.76 7.44 1.31
CA VAL A 40 -7.77 5.98 1.35
C VAL A 40 -8.20 5.42 -0.01
N VAL A 41 -7.30 4.67 -0.63
CA VAL A 41 -7.59 3.89 -1.84
C VAL A 41 -8.08 2.52 -1.42
N ARG A 42 -9.17 2.05 -2.02
CA ARG A 42 -9.71 0.69 -1.79
C ARG A 42 -9.60 -0.12 -3.06
N ALA A 43 -9.05 -1.32 -2.94
CA ALA A 43 -8.88 -2.25 -4.05
C ALA A 43 -9.30 -3.65 -3.63
N THR A 44 -9.77 -4.46 -4.58
CA THR A 44 -9.89 -5.90 -4.34
C THR A 44 -8.50 -6.53 -4.23
N PRO A 45 -8.33 -7.65 -3.51
CA PRO A 45 -7.06 -8.38 -3.45
C PRO A 45 -6.50 -8.72 -4.84
N HIS A 46 -7.38 -9.03 -5.80
CA HIS A 46 -6.99 -9.32 -7.17
C HIS A 46 -6.40 -8.09 -7.89
N ALA A 47 -7.09 -6.94 -7.78
CA ALA A 47 -6.63 -5.71 -8.41
C ALA A 47 -5.30 -5.21 -7.82
N LEU A 48 -5.17 -5.24 -6.48
CA LEU A 48 -3.93 -4.88 -5.82
C LEU A 48 -2.77 -5.82 -6.21
N GLY A 49 -3.03 -7.13 -6.24
CA GLY A 49 -2.04 -8.10 -6.69
C GLY A 49 -1.61 -7.89 -8.14
N ALA A 50 -2.53 -7.53 -9.03
CA ALA A 50 -2.20 -7.19 -10.42
C ALA A 50 -1.32 -5.94 -10.49
N LEU A 51 -1.66 -4.88 -9.78
CA LEU A 51 -0.87 -3.64 -9.71
C LEU A 51 0.57 -3.93 -9.27
N ILE A 52 0.76 -4.65 -8.15
CA ILE A 52 2.10 -4.97 -7.62
C ILE A 52 2.93 -5.75 -8.65
N ARG A 53 2.32 -6.72 -9.35
CA ARG A 53 3.03 -7.47 -10.40
C ARG A 53 3.45 -6.58 -11.56
N THR A 54 2.57 -5.69 -12.01
CA THR A 54 2.89 -4.74 -13.09
C THR A 54 4.03 -3.80 -12.69
N LEU A 55 3.99 -3.23 -11.47
CA LEU A 55 5.05 -2.36 -10.97
C LEU A 55 6.40 -3.08 -10.90
N LYS A 56 6.42 -4.31 -10.38
CA LYS A 56 7.64 -5.14 -10.32
C LYS A 56 8.19 -5.50 -11.70
N ALA A 57 7.33 -5.68 -12.70
CA ALA A 57 7.76 -5.94 -14.08
C ALA A 57 8.32 -4.69 -14.77
N GLY A 58 7.84 -3.49 -14.41
CA GLY A 58 8.33 -2.21 -14.92
C GLY A 58 9.61 -1.71 -14.23
N ALA A 59 9.86 -2.12 -12.98
CA ALA A 59 11.05 -1.74 -12.20
C ALA A 59 12.39 -2.35 -12.69
N GLY A 60 12.39 -3.01 -13.85
CA GLY A 60 13.60 -3.47 -14.54
C GLY A 60 13.90 -2.70 -15.84
N HIS A 61 13.16 -1.64 -16.14
CA HIS A 61 13.43 -0.72 -17.25
C HIS A 61 14.01 0.58 -16.71
N GLU A 62 15.28 0.51 -16.29
CA GLU A 62 16.13 1.65 -15.95
C GLU A 62 17.55 1.40 -16.47
#